data_AF-A0A933HDX7-F1
#
_entry.id   AF-A0A933HDX7-F1
#
_cell.length_a   1.000
_cell.length_b   1.000
_cell.length_c   1.000
_cell.angle_alpha   90.00
_cell.angle_beta   90.00
_cell.angle_gamma   90.00
#
_symmetry.space_group_name_H-M   'P 1'
#
loop_
_entity.id
_entity.type
_entity.pdbx_description
1 polymer ?
#
loop_
_entity_poly.entity_id
_entity_poly.type
_entity_poly.pdbx_seq_one_letter_code
_entity_poly.pdbx_strand_id
1 'polypeptide(L)'
;MSGHEYTFGGLFTGTLSGILLEEDYDTLACSLEGCFYAVDWKENHVARMMGNQVGDTMNMLKQDVCGRKALSVRFPFTYVHTLGSPKMIKLYNPADCGSGCSTSSPSPWWVFSVVAPGPGEIEDLKKPSCAESKGFLARLIGK
;
A
#
# COMPACT_ATOMS: atom_id res chain seq x y z
N MET A 1 -16.64 10.34 -21.22
CA MET A 1 -15.66 10.25 -20.12
C MET A 1 -14.64 9.21 -20.54
N SER A 2 -13.40 9.60 -20.83
CA SER A 2 -12.35 8.66 -21.24
C SER A 2 -12.02 7.76 -20.05
N GLY A 3 -12.48 6.51 -20.10
CA GLY A 3 -12.19 5.49 -19.09
C GLY A 3 -10.73 5.10 -19.20
N HIS A 4 -9.85 5.77 -18.46
CA HIS A 4 -8.55 5.20 -18.18
C HIS A 4 -8.78 3.97 -17.30
N GLU A 5 -8.61 2.79 -17.87
CA GLU A 5 -8.55 1.56 -17.09
C GLU A 5 -7.32 1.62 -16.20
N TYR A 6 -7.55 1.53 -14.89
CA TYR A 6 -6.48 1.44 -13.92
C TYR A 6 -5.85 0.04 -13.97
N THR A 7 -4.52 -0.04 -13.92
CA THR A 7 -3.80 -1.27 -13.63
C THR A 7 -3.42 -1.32 -12.15
N PHE A 8 -3.24 -2.51 -11.58
CA PHE A 8 -2.81 -2.66 -10.19
C PHE A 8 -1.46 -1.98 -9.97
N GLY A 9 -0.45 -2.27 -10.79
CA GLY A 9 0.86 -1.62 -10.73
C GLY A 9 0.82 -0.11 -10.94
N GLY A 10 -0.08 0.39 -11.79
CA GLY A 10 -0.29 1.83 -12.00
C GLY A 10 -0.86 2.52 -10.76
N LEU A 11 -1.84 1.90 -10.09
CA LEU A 11 -2.36 2.38 -8.80
C LEU A 11 -1.32 2.24 -7.68
N PHE A 12 -0.51 1.19 -7.72
CA PHE A 12 0.51 0.92 -6.72
C PHE A 12 1.67 1.92 -6.81
N THR A 13 2.13 2.25 -8.00
CA THR A 13 3.27 3.17 -8.16
C THR A 13 2.86 4.63 -8.33
N GLY A 14 1.57 4.88 -8.57
CA GLY A 14 1.01 6.21 -8.74
C GLY A 14 1.00 7.07 -7.48
N THR A 15 0.63 8.33 -7.65
CA THR A 15 0.52 9.29 -6.54
C THR A 15 -0.61 8.89 -5.61
N LEU A 16 -0.27 8.61 -4.36
CA LEU A 16 -1.25 8.41 -3.30
C LEU A 16 -1.53 9.76 -2.64
N SER A 17 -2.80 10.05 -2.36
CA SER A 17 -3.19 11.05 -1.38
C SER A 17 -2.52 10.64 -0.05
N GLY A 18 -1.86 11.58 0.62
CA GLY A 18 -0.90 11.32 1.70
C GLY A 18 -1.43 10.54 2.91
N ILE A 19 -0.59 10.45 3.95
CA ILE A 19 -0.90 9.68 5.17
C ILE A 19 -2.20 10.17 5.80
N LEU A 20 -3.14 9.25 6.06
CA LEU A 20 -4.40 9.56 6.74
C LEU A 20 -4.19 9.94 8.21
N LEU A 21 -5.02 10.85 8.69
CA LEU A 21 -5.24 11.04 10.12
C LEU A 21 -6.11 9.91 10.67
N GLU A 22 -6.12 9.73 11.99
CA GLU A 22 -6.90 8.66 12.64
C GLU A 22 -8.40 8.80 12.38
N GLU A 23 -8.94 10.02 12.38
CA GLU A 23 -10.36 10.30 12.08
C GLU A 23 -10.73 9.96 10.62
N ASP A 24 -9.82 10.22 9.68
CA ASP A 24 -10.01 9.86 8.28
C ASP A 24 -9.93 8.35 8.07
N TYR A 25 -9.07 7.66 8.85
CA TYR A 25 -8.97 6.20 8.83
C TYR A 25 -10.28 5.54 9.24
N ASP A 26 -10.87 5.98 10.35
CA ASP A 26 -12.13 5.42 10.87
C ASP A 26 -13.30 5.71 9.92
N THR A 27 -13.35 6.95 9.39
CA THR A 27 -14.33 7.35 8.38
C THR A 27 -14.21 6.51 7.11
N LEU A 28 -12.98 6.28 6.65
CA LEU A 28 -12.70 5.44 5.49
C LEU A 28 -13.18 4.01 5.75
N ALA A 29 -12.75 3.39 6.85
CA ALA A 29 -13.11 2.01 7.19
C ALA A 29 -14.64 1.79 7.21
N CYS A 30 -15.42 2.80 7.60
CA CYS A 30 -16.88 2.72 7.64
C CYS A 30 -17.58 3.02 6.30
N SER A 31 -16.88 3.64 5.33
CA SER A 31 -17.47 4.11 4.07
C SER A 31 -17.09 3.26 2.86
N LEU A 32 -16.30 2.19 3.06
CA LEU A 32 -15.87 1.31 1.97
C LEU A 32 -17.03 0.49 1.41
N GLU A 33 -17.24 0.65 0.11
CA GLU A 33 -18.27 -0.07 -0.65
C GLU A 33 -17.68 -0.80 -1.85
N GLY A 34 -18.45 -1.73 -2.40
CA GLY A 34 -18.06 -2.51 -3.57
C GLY A 34 -17.12 -3.65 -3.22
N CYS A 35 -16.26 -4.01 -4.17
CA CYS A 35 -15.41 -5.19 -4.07
C CYS A 35 -13.94 -4.81 -4.25
N PHE A 36 -13.10 -5.39 -3.39
CA PHE A 36 -11.66 -5.22 -3.40
C PHE A 36 -10.97 -6.58 -3.50
N TYR A 37 -9.75 -6.54 -4.00
CA TYR A 37 -8.72 -7.55 -3.85
C TYR A 37 -7.85 -7.14 -2.68
N ALA A 38 -7.90 -7.93 -1.61
CA ALA A 38 -7.06 -7.80 -0.44
C ALA A 38 -5.80 -8.63 -0.64
N VAL A 39 -4.66 -7.96 -0.59
CA VAL A 39 -3.33 -8.53 -0.75
C VAL A 39 -2.63 -8.48 0.59
N ASP A 40 -2.41 -9.64 1.19
CA ASP A 40 -1.46 -9.79 2.28
C ASP A 40 -0.06 -9.76 1.67
N TRP A 41 0.65 -8.66 1.88
CA TRP A 41 1.92 -8.45 1.21
C TRP A 41 3.00 -9.41 1.71
N LYS A 42 2.92 -9.83 2.97
CA LYS A 42 3.90 -10.73 3.59
C LYS A 42 3.69 -12.16 3.12
N GLU A 43 2.45 -12.63 3.18
CA GLU A 43 2.09 -14.01 2.85
C GLU A 43 1.86 -14.22 1.34
N ASN A 44 1.91 -13.14 0.54
CA ASN A 44 1.69 -13.16 -0.90
C ASN A 44 0.32 -13.74 -1.29
N HIS A 45 -0.66 -13.52 -0.42
CA HIS A 45 -2.01 -14.06 -0.55
C HIS A 45 -2.96 -12.99 -1.07
N VAL A 46 -3.80 -13.37 -2.03
CA VAL A 46 -4.81 -12.49 -2.64
C VAL A 46 -6.19 -13.09 -2.41
N ALA A 47 -7.07 -12.32 -1.76
CA ALA A 47 -8.46 -12.68 -1.55
C ALA A 47 -9.39 -11.60 -2.07
N ARG A 48 -10.59 -12.01 -2.50
CA ARG A 48 -11.65 -11.07 -2.86
C ARG A 48 -12.49 -10.76 -1.61
N MET A 49 -12.66 -9.47 -1.32
CA MET A 49 -13.37 -9.00 -0.12
C MET A 49 -14.36 -7.89 -0.50
N MET A 50 -15.50 -7.87 0.18
CA MET A 50 -16.44 -6.76 0.10
C MET A 50 -15.94 -5.57 0.92
N GLY A 51 -16.37 -4.36 0.56
CA GLY A 51 -15.92 -3.11 1.21
C GLY A 51 -16.09 -3.12 2.72
N ASN A 52 -17.20 -3.65 3.24
CA ASN A 52 -17.42 -3.81 4.68
C ASN A 52 -16.39 -4.76 5.33
N GLN A 53 -16.03 -5.86 4.67
CA GLN A 53 -15.00 -6.79 5.17
C GLN A 53 -13.60 -6.15 5.16
N VAL A 54 -13.32 -5.27 4.20
CA VAL A 54 -12.09 -4.46 4.20
C VAL A 54 -12.08 -3.51 5.39
N GLY A 55 -13.21 -2.84 5.66
CA GLY A 55 -13.40 -2.01 6.85
C GLY A 55 -13.18 -2.76 8.15
N ASP A 56 -13.76 -3.97 8.28
CA ASP A 56 -13.56 -4.84 9.44
C ASP A 56 -12.08 -5.22 9.61
N THR A 57 -11.39 -5.53 8.49
CA THR A 57 -9.96 -5.85 8.50
C THR A 57 -9.15 -4.63 8.94
N MET A 58 -9.46 -3.44 8.44
CA MET A 58 -8.84 -2.19 8.89
C MET A 58 -9.02 -1.98 10.39
N ASN A 59 -10.22 -2.22 10.93
CA ASN A 59 -10.48 -2.10 12.35
C ASN A 59 -9.69 -3.13 13.18
N MET A 60 -9.58 -4.38 12.71
CA MET A 60 -8.74 -5.40 13.35
C MET A 60 -7.26 -4.99 13.38
N LEU A 61 -6.73 -4.46 12.28
CA LEU A 61 -5.34 -4.00 12.20
C LEU A 61 -5.09 -2.79 13.11
N LYS A 62 -6.06 -1.88 13.24
CA LYS A 62 -6.01 -0.77 14.21
C LYS A 62 -5.91 -1.29 15.64
N GLN A 63 -6.74 -2.28 16.00
CA GLN A 63 -6.70 -2.92 17.32
C GLN A 63 -5.36 -3.61 17.58
N ASP A 64 -4.78 -4.30 16.59
CA ASP A 64 -3.46 -4.92 16.71
C ASP A 64 -2.36 -3.87 16.97
N VAL A 65 -2.37 -2.75 16.24
CA VAL A 65 -1.43 -1.65 16.48
C VAL A 65 -1.62 -1.04 17.89
N CYS A 66 -2.87 -0.76 18.30
CA CYS A 66 -3.18 -0.26 19.64
C CYS A 66 -2.72 -1.20 20.76
N GLY A 67 -2.81 -2.52 20.54
CA GLY A 67 -2.37 -3.53 21.51
C GLY A 67 -0.85 -3.53 21.74
N ARG A 68 -0.07 -3.00 20.81
CA ARG A 68 1.40 -2.93 20.88
C ARG A 68 1.84 -1.72 21.71
N LYS A 69 1.99 -1.94 23.02
CA LYS A 69 2.39 -0.92 24.03
C LYS A 69 3.69 -0.15 23.73
N ALA A 70 4.52 -0.61 22.78
CA ALA A 70 5.80 0.01 22.42
C ALA A 70 5.69 1.09 21.33
N LEU A 71 4.51 1.30 20.73
CA LEU A 71 4.32 2.26 19.65
C LEU A 71 3.56 3.49 20.15
N SER A 72 3.99 4.68 19.71
CA SER A 72 3.25 5.94 19.95
C SER A 72 2.06 6.13 19.01
N VAL A 73 2.01 5.35 17.93
CA VAL A 73 0.96 5.37 16.91
C VAL A 73 -0.14 4.38 17.26
N ARG A 74 -1.40 4.73 16.96
CA ARG A 74 -2.59 3.94 17.33
C ARG A 74 -3.25 3.21 16.16
N PHE A 75 -2.76 3.40 14.94
CA PHE A 75 -3.32 2.81 13.72
C PHE A 75 -2.22 2.59 12.67
N PRO A 76 -2.45 1.75 11.65
CA PRO A 76 -1.50 1.58 10.55
C PRO A 76 -1.28 2.89 9.79
N PHE A 77 -0.05 3.16 9.35
CA PHE A 77 0.15 4.26 8.40
C PHE A 77 -0.59 3.91 7.10
N THR A 78 -1.49 4.79 6.69
CA THR A 78 -2.44 4.49 5.62
C THR A 78 -2.29 5.49 4.49
N TYR A 79 -2.08 4.97 3.29
CA TYR A 79 -2.03 5.75 2.06
C TYR A 79 -3.18 5.33 1.16
N VAL A 80 -3.83 6.29 0.53
CA VAL A 80 -4.99 6.04 -0.34
C VAL A 80 -4.84 6.77 -1.65
N HIS A 81 -5.28 6.16 -2.75
CA HIS A 81 -5.29 6.83 -4.05
C HIS A 81 -6.11 8.12 -4.00
N THR A 82 -7.37 8.02 -3.55
CA THR A 82 -8.34 9.12 -3.45
C THR A 82 -9.31 8.87 -2.29
N LEU A 83 -9.54 9.85 -1.42
CA LEU A 83 -10.38 9.70 -0.22
C LEU A 83 -11.85 9.33 -0.51
N GLY A 84 -12.51 10.04 -1.43
CA GLY A 84 -13.96 9.85 -1.66
C GLY A 84 -14.33 8.62 -2.50
N SER A 85 -13.38 8.01 -3.21
CA SER A 85 -13.58 6.78 -3.97
C SER A 85 -12.25 6.05 -4.10
N PRO A 86 -11.81 5.35 -3.04
CA PRO A 86 -10.49 4.72 -3.02
C PRO A 86 -10.44 3.59 -4.03
N LYS A 87 -9.51 3.69 -4.98
CA LYS A 87 -9.18 2.60 -5.93
C LYS A 87 -8.09 1.69 -5.38
N MET A 88 -7.23 2.23 -4.52
CA MET A 88 -6.22 1.50 -3.78
C MET A 88 -6.01 2.11 -2.40
N ILE A 89 -5.80 1.25 -1.41
CA ILE A 89 -5.47 1.56 -0.02
C ILE A 89 -4.25 0.72 0.34
N LYS A 90 -3.23 1.35 0.93
CA LYS A 90 -2.04 0.66 1.41
C LYS A 90 -1.87 0.93 2.89
N LEU A 91 -1.76 -0.14 3.66
CA LEU A 91 -1.51 -0.08 5.09
C LEU A 91 -0.08 -0.52 5.38
N TYR A 92 0.62 0.23 6.21
CA TYR A 92 1.98 -0.08 6.65
C TYR A 92 1.98 -0.28 8.17
N ASN A 93 2.64 -1.34 8.62
CA ASN A 93 2.81 -1.64 10.03
C ASN A 93 3.79 -0.62 10.65
N PRO A 94 3.38 0.20 11.63
CA PRO A 94 4.27 1.21 12.22
C PRO A 94 5.50 0.62 12.89
N ALA A 95 5.44 -0.63 13.38
CA ALA A 95 6.60 -1.32 13.95
C ALA A 95 7.71 -1.57 12.93
N ASP A 96 7.37 -1.72 11.65
CA ASP A 96 8.31 -2.02 10.57
C ASP A 96 8.87 -0.72 9.94
N CYS A 97 8.35 0.44 10.34
CA CYS A 97 8.72 1.75 9.83
C CYS A 97 9.72 2.50 10.72
N GLY A 98 10.18 1.88 11.82
CA GLY A 98 10.78 2.57 12.98
C GLY A 98 12.30 2.60 13.10
N SER A 99 13.10 2.04 12.18
CA SER A 99 14.56 2.04 12.37
C SER A 99 15.38 2.10 11.08
N GLY A 100 16.17 3.16 10.96
CA GLY A 100 17.38 3.19 10.13
C GLY A 100 17.23 3.92 8.80
N CYS A 101 18.31 4.58 8.40
CA CYS A 101 18.57 5.16 7.08
C CYS A 101 18.56 4.11 5.95
N SER A 102 17.48 3.33 5.85
CA SER A 102 17.20 2.43 4.74
C SER A 102 16.88 3.28 3.51
N THR A 103 17.64 3.09 2.45
CA THR A 103 17.39 3.65 1.11
C THR A 103 16.15 3.07 0.44
N SER A 104 15.47 2.10 1.07
CA SER A 104 14.25 1.47 0.57
C SER A 104 13.02 1.86 1.41
N SER A 105 11.95 2.29 0.73
CA SER A 105 10.64 2.50 1.35
C SER A 105 10.14 1.20 2.00
N PRO A 106 9.50 1.26 3.19
CA PRO A 106 8.95 0.07 3.82
C PRO A 106 7.96 -0.61 2.88
N SER A 107 7.91 -1.94 2.93
CA SER A 107 6.88 -2.69 2.20
C SER A 107 5.52 -2.48 2.88
N PRO A 108 4.42 -2.40 2.11
CA PRO A 108 3.10 -2.40 2.71
C PRO A 108 2.87 -3.71 3.45
N TRP A 109 2.06 -3.65 4.49
CA TRP A 109 1.57 -4.81 5.23
C TRP A 109 0.37 -5.41 4.51
N TRP A 110 -0.60 -4.55 4.15
CA TRP A 110 -1.79 -4.91 3.38
C TRP A 110 -2.02 -3.92 2.26
N VAL A 111 -2.53 -4.42 1.12
CA VAL A 111 -2.99 -3.60 0.01
C VAL A 111 -4.42 -4.01 -0.35
N PHE A 112 -5.33 -3.06 -0.40
CA PHE A 112 -6.68 -3.26 -0.91
C PHE A 112 -6.81 -2.52 -2.24
N SER A 113 -7.26 -3.20 -3.29
CA SER A 113 -7.36 -2.63 -4.63
C SER A 113 -8.65 -3.05 -5.31
N VAL A 114 -9.30 -2.17 -6.06
CA VAL A 114 -10.46 -2.56 -6.88
C VAL A 114 -10.06 -3.31 -8.16
N VAL A 115 -8.76 -3.28 -8.50
CA VAL A 115 -8.16 -4.00 -9.63
C VAL A 115 -7.38 -5.19 -9.09
N ALA A 116 -7.56 -6.36 -9.71
CA ALA A 116 -6.78 -7.56 -9.34
C ALA A 116 -5.31 -7.39 -9.75
N PRO A 117 -4.35 -7.85 -8.94
CA PRO A 117 -2.99 -8.01 -9.42
C PRO A 117 -2.95 -9.06 -10.53
N GLY A 118 -2.16 -8.80 -11.57
CA GLY A 118 -1.84 -9.76 -12.62
C GLY A 118 -0.94 -10.90 -12.10
N PRO A 119 -0.82 -12.00 -12.89
CA PRO A 119 0.07 -13.10 -12.53
C PRO A 119 1.53 -12.61 -12.36
N GLY A 120 2.14 -12.86 -11.20
CA GLY A 120 3.52 -12.46 -10.90
C GLY A 120 3.73 -10.98 -10.59
N GLU A 121 2.67 -10.15 -10.65
CA GLU A 121 2.80 -8.70 -10.51
C GLU A 121 3.22 -8.30 -9.08
N ILE A 122 2.78 -9.03 -8.06
CA ILE A 122 3.16 -8.74 -6.66
C ILE A 122 4.66 -9.00 -6.45
N GLU A 123 5.17 -10.12 -6.97
CA GLU A 123 6.58 -10.48 -6.92
C GLU A 123 7.44 -9.47 -7.66
N ASP A 124 6.98 -8.99 -8.82
CA ASP A 124 7.67 -7.97 -9.58
C ASP A 124 7.70 -6.62 -8.85
N LEU A 125 6.61 -6.22 -8.20
CA LEU A 125 6.53 -5.00 -7.40
C LEU A 125 7.37 -5.06 -6.11
N LYS A 126 7.66 -6.26 -5.60
CA LYS A 126 8.56 -6.46 -4.44
C LYS A 126 10.03 -6.32 -4.81
N LYS A 127 10.42 -6.55 -6.08
CA LYS A 127 11.81 -6.43 -6.49
C LYS A 127 12.21 -4.95 -6.40
N PRO A 128 13.33 -4.61 -5.73
CA PRO A 128 13.84 -3.25 -5.78
C PRO A 128 14.03 -2.90 -7.26
N SER A 129 13.50 -1.74 -7.68
CA SER A 129 13.72 -1.28 -9.04
C SER A 129 15.23 -1.10 -9.21
N CYS A 130 15.89 -2.07 -9.84
CA CYS A 130 17.18 -1.84 -10.46
C CYS A 130 16.91 -0.86 -11.61
N ALA A 131 16.76 0.43 -11.29
CA ALA A 131 17.02 1.45 -12.26
C ALA A 131 18.47 1.19 -12.69
N GLU A 132 18.63 0.62 -13.88
CA GLU A 132 19.93 0.41 -14.49
C GLU A 132 20.66 1.74 -14.41
N SER A 133 21.67 1.83 -13.55
CA SER A 133 22.61 2.94 -13.49
C SER A 133 23.57 2.87 -14.70
N LYS A 134 23.04 2.59 -15.89
CA LYS A 134 23.74 2.76 -17.16
C LYS A 134 23.73 4.25 -17.48
N GLY A 135 24.65 5.02 -16.91
CA GLY A 135 24.75 6.42 -17.32
C GLY A 135 25.90 7.25 -16.77
N PHE A 136 26.49 6.91 -15.62
CA PHE A 136 27.53 7.78 -15.05
C PHE A 136 28.96 7.28 -15.30
N LEU A 137 29.22 5.98 -15.11
CA LEU A 137 30.56 5.41 -15.33
C LEU A 137 30.93 5.24 -16.81
N ALA A 138 29.96 5.04 -17.71
CA ALA A 138 30.21 4.98 -19.15
C ALA A 138 30.64 6.34 -19.76
N ARG A 139 30.42 7.46 -19.04
CA ARG A 139 30.89 8.79 -19.44
C ARG A 139 32.29 9.15 -18.93
N LEU A 140 32.84 8.37 -18.00
CA LEU A 140 34.16 8.63 -17.38
C LEU A 140 35.30 7.81 -18.00
N ILE A 141 34.99 6.73 -18.73
CA ILE A 141 36.01 5.85 -19.36
C ILE A 141 35.99 5.98 -20.90
N GLY A 142 35.21 6.94 -21.42
CA GLY A 142 35.18 7.28 -22.84
C GLY A 142 36.18 8.38 -23.19
N LYS A 143 37.47 8.11 -23.03
CA LYS A 143 38.60 8.73 -23.75
C LYS A 143 39.80 7.80 -23.74
#